data_AF-A0A2T7THK4-F1
#
_entry.id   AF-A0A2T7THK4-F1
#
_cell.length_a   1.000
_cell.length_b   1.000
_cell.length_c   1.000
_cell.angle_alpha   90.00
_cell.angle_beta   90.00
_cell.angle_gamma   90.00
#
_symmetry.space_group_name_H-M   'P 1'
#
loop_
_entity.id
_entity.type
_entity.pdbx_description
1 polymer ?
#
loop_
_entity_poly.entity_id
_entity_poly.type
_entity_poly.pdbx_seq_one_letter_code
_entity_poly.pdbx_strand_id
1 'polypeptide(L)' 'MAISGNRGGGRRSKGARHLVGTRMPVNEAEKLRAVAAAEGLSVSDYLADLVHKHLINVDVDTLYGQEALPISRAS' A
#
# COMPACT_ATOMS: atom_id res chain seq x y z
N MET A 1 -28.57 23.00 28.46
CA MET A 1 -27.26 22.35 28.28
C MET A 1 -27.47 20.84 28.16
N ALA A 2 -27.17 20.25 27.01
CA ALA A 2 -27.08 18.80 26.85
C ALA A 2 -25.92 18.52 25.90
N ILE A 3 -24.77 18.14 26.47
CA ILE A 3 -23.58 17.73 25.72
C ILE A 3 -23.77 16.24 25.45
N SER A 4 -24.34 15.89 24.29
CA SER A 4 -24.50 14.50 23.89
C SER A 4 -23.11 13.91 23.61
N GLY A 5 -22.70 12.95 24.44
CA GLY A 5 -21.42 12.27 24.31
C GLY A 5 -21.24 11.63 22.93
N ASN A 6 -20.13 11.98 22.30
CA ASN A 6 -19.61 11.29 21.11
C ASN A 6 -19.31 9.84 21.51
N ARG A 7 -20.21 8.90 21.17
CA ARG A 7 -20.02 7.46 21.37
C ARG A 7 -18.98 6.95 20.37
N GLY A 8 -17.72 7.28 20.66
CA GLY A 8 -16.54 6.89 19.92
C GLY A 8 -16.37 5.37 19.94
N GLY A 9 -16.68 4.74 18.81
CA GLY A 9 -16.37 3.34 18.54
C GLY A 9 -16.09 3.08 17.05
N GLY A 10 -15.83 4.13 16.27
CA GLY A 10 -15.40 3.97 14.88
C GLY A 10 -13.97 3.44 14.85
N ARG A 11 -13.72 2.39 14.05
CA ARG A 11 -12.35 1.96 13.74
C ARG A 11 -11.58 3.18 13.24
N ARG A 12 -10.46 3.52 13.89
CA ARG A 12 -9.63 4.68 13.51
C ARG A 12 -9.36 4.61 12.00
N SER A 13 -9.64 5.72 11.31
CA SER A 13 -9.34 5.85 9.89
C SER A 13 -7.86 5.56 9.67
N LYS A 14 -7.53 4.78 8.64
CA LYS A 14 -6.15 4.41 8.33
C LYS A 14 -5.38 5.51 7.58
N GLY A 15 -5.94 6.72 7.48
CA GLY A 15 -5.41 7.85 6.73
C GLY A 15 -5.78 7.83 5.25
N ALA A 16 -5.24 8.78 4.48
CA ALA A 16 -5.43 8.86 3.03
C ALA A 16 -4.76 7.67 2.32
N ARG A 17 -5.54 6.87 1.59
CA ARG A 17 -5.07 5.67 0.87
C ARG A 17 -5.85 5.49 -0.43
N HIS A 18 -5.21 4.92 -1.44
CA HIS A 18 -5.88 4.42 -2.63
C HIS A 18 -6.11 2.91 -2.54
N LEU A 19 -7.25 2.43 -3.03
CA LEU A 19 -7.49 1.00 -3.20
C LEU A 19 -6.75 0.52 -4.45
N VAL A 20 -5.85 -0.44 -4.27
CA VAL A 20 -5.17 -1.14 -5.37
C VAL A 20 -5.61 -2.60 -5.31
N GLY A 21 -6.17 -3.12 -6.42
CA GLY A 21 -6.68 -4.48 -6.50
C GLY A 21 -6.26 -5.17 -7.80
N THR A 22 -5.96 -6.45 -7.71
CA THR A 22 -5.53 -7.30 -8.84
C THR A 22 -6.21 -8.67 -8.75
N ARG A 23 -6.24 -9.41 -9.88
CA ARG A 23 -6.70 -10.80 -9.91
C ARG A 23 -5.50 -11.72 -9.69
N MET A 24 -5.73 -12.83 -8.98
CA MET A 24 -4.74 -13.84 -8.64
C MET A 24 -5.34 -15.23 -8.87
N PRO A 25 -4.54 -16.25 -9.24
CA PRO A 25 -4.97 -17.64 -9.24
C PRO A 25 -5.65 -18.04 -7.92
N VAL A 26 -6.72 -18.83 -8.01
CA VAL A 26 -7.56 -19.18 -6.84
C VAL A 26 -6.75 -19.88 -5.74
N ASN A 27 -5.87 -20.81 -6.12
CA ASN A 27 -4.99 -21.53 -5.19
C ASN A 27 -4.06 -20.59 -4.42
N GLU A 28 -3.50 -19.58 -5.08
CA GLU A 28 -2.63 -18.58 -4.45
C GLU A 28 -3.44 -17.63 -3.55
N ALA A 29 -4.64 -17.24 -3.96
CA ALA A 29 -5.51 -16.40 -3.16
C ALA A 29 -5.97 -17.09 -1.86
N GLU A 30 -6.28 -18.38 -1.90
CA GLU A 30 -6.60 -19.15 -0.69
C GLU A 30 -5.37 -19.33 0.21
N LYS A 31 -4.18 -19.57 -0.37
CA LYS A 31 -2.93 -19.61 0.40
C LYS A 31 -2.66 -18.26 1.09
N LEU A 32 -2.82 -17.15 0.37
CA LEU A 32 -2.67 -15.80 0.90
C LEU A 32 -3.62 -15.55 2.08
N ARG A 33 -4.89 -15.98 1.95
CA ARG A 33 -5.88 -15.87 3.02
C ARG A 33 -5.45 -16.64 4.26
N ALA A 34 -4.95 -17.86 4.11
CA ALA A 34 -4.48 -18.68 5.22
C ALA A 34 -3.27 -18.03 5.93
N VAL A 35 -2.31 -17.50 5.18
CA VAL A 35 -1.12 -16.82 5.73
C VAL A 35 -1.52 -15.56 6.50
N ALA A 36 -2.34 -14.69 5.89
CA ALA A 36 -2.80 -13.47 6.56
C ALA A 36 -3.56 -13.77 7.87
N ALA A 37 -4.40 -14.81 7.86
CA ALA A 37 -5.12 -15.25 9.05
C ALA A 37 -4.18 -15.78 10.15
N ALA A 38 -3.14 -16.54 9.79
CA ALA A 38 -2.13 -17.02 10.73
C ALA A 38 -1.35 -15.88 11.40
N GLU A 39 -1.19 -14.75 10.71
CA GLU A 39 -0.56 -13.54 11.25
C GLU A 39 -1.54 -12.59 11.97
N GLY A 40 -2.83 -12.95 12.06
CA GLY A 40 -3.85 -12.10 12.68
C GLY A 40 -4.17 -10.83 11.88
N LEU A 41 -3.85 -10.82 10.58
CA LEU A 41 -4.04 -9.69 9.68
C LEU A 41 -5.21 -9.91 8.72
N SER A 42 -5.78 -8.82 8.22
CA SER A 42 -6.64 -8.91 7.03
C SER A 42 -5.78 -9.12 5.79
N VAL A 43 -6.33 -9.76 4.75
CA VAL A 43 -5.61 -9.96 3.47
C VAL A 43 -5.12 -8.63 2.91
N SER A 44 -5.93 -7.57 2.99
CA SER A 44 -5.54 -6.23 2.53
C SER A 44 -4.42 -5.62 3.37
N ASP A 45 -4.39 -5.86 4.68
CA ASP A 45 -3.31 -5.36 5.55
C ASP A 45 -2.00 -6.10 5.29
N TYR A 46 -2.07 -7.42 5.15
CA TYR A 46 -0.93 -8.25 4.80
C TYR A 46 -0.34 -7.87 3.44
N LEU A 47 -1.19 -7.70 2.42
CA LEU A 47 -0.74 -7.25 1.09
C LEU A 47 -0.16 -5.84 1.12
N ALA A 48 -0.79 -4.91 1.85
CA ALA A 48 -0.28 -3.55 1.95
C ALA A 48 1.11 -3.51 2.59
N ASP A 49 1.36 -4.33 3.62
CA ASP A 49 2.67 -4.45 4.27
C ASP A 49 3.71 -5.08 3.33
N LEU A 50 3.37 -6.18 2.63
CA LEU A 50 4.26 -6.79 1.64
C LEU A 50 4.65 -5.82 0.51
N VAL A 51 3.67 -5.11 -0.05
CA VAL A 51 3.91 -4.13 -1.10
C VAL A 51 4.75 -2.96 -0.57
N HIS A 52 4.47 -2.49 0.64
CA HIS A 52 5.26 -1.43 1.27
C HIS A 52 6.73 -1.83 1.47
N LYS A 53 6.97 -3.02 2.01
CA LYS A 53 8.32 -3.58 2.17
C LYS A 53 9.06 -3.73 0.85
N HIS A 54 8.36 -4.12 -0.21
CA HIS A 54 8.95 -4.19 -1.54
C HIS A 54 9.30 -2.79 -2.07
N LEU A 55 8.34 -1.86 -2.05
CA LEU A 55 8.48 -0.52 -2.61
C LEU A 55 9.50 0.36 -1.88
N ILE A 56 9.73 0.16 -0.57
CA ILE A 56 10.80 0.87 0.15
C ILE A 56 12.17 0.69 -0.51
N ASN A 57 12.39 -0.46 -1.15
CA ASN A 57 13.66 -0.80 -1.79
C ASN A 57 13.69 -0.45 -3.27
N VAL A 58 12.63 0.14 -3.81
CA VAL A 58 12.53 0.52 -5.23
C VAL A 58 12.79 2.02 -5.34
N ASP A 59 13.92 2.37 -5.95
CA ASP A 59 14.19 3.75 -6.35
C ASP A 59 13.47 4.05 -7.67
N VAL A 60 12.39 4.81 -7.57
CA VAL A 60 11.54 5.16 -8.72
C VAL A 60 12.30 6.04 -9.73
N ASP A 61 13.23 6.88 -9.28
CA ASP A 61 13.96 7.79 -10.15
C ASP A 61 14.90 7.03 -11.09
N THR A 62 15.37 5.85 -10.68
CA THR A 62 16.17 4.96 -11.51
C THR A 62 15.37 4.24 -12.61
N LEU A 63 14.04 4.13 -12.44
CA LEU A 63 13.17 3.43 -13.40
C LEU A 63 12.86 4.27 -14.65
N TYR A 64 12.90 5.59 -14.53
CA TYR A 64 12.47 6.49 -15.60
C TYR A 64 13.60 7.14 -16.40
N GLY A 65 14.86 6.84 -16.08
CA GLY A 65 16.01 7.13 -16.94
C GLY A 65 16.00 8.53 -17.57
N GLN A 66 15.71 9.58 -16.81
CA GLN A 66 15.91 10.93 -17.31
C GLN A 66 17.39 11.27 -17.17
N GLU A 67 18.16 11.02 -18.23
CA GLU A 67 19.47 11.63 -18.38
C GLU A 67 19.30 13.16 -18.37
N ALA A 68 20.12 13.85 -17.59
CA ALA A 68 20.18 15.30 -17.62
C ALA A 68 20.45 15.76 -19.06
N LEU A 69 19.53 16.53 -19.64
CA LEU A 69 19.71 17.17 -20.95
C LEU A 69 21.06 17.91 -20.93
N PRO A 70 22.02 17.59 -21.81
CA PRO A 70 23.29 18.28 -21.85
C PRO A 70 23.07 19.67 -22.46
N ILE A 71 22.70 20.63 -21.61
CA ILE A 71 22.53 22.05 -21.98
C ILE A 71 23.87 22.65 -22.47
N SER A 72 25.00 21.97 -22.21
CA SER A 72 26.34 22.34 -22.69
C SER A 72 26.60 22.12 -24.19
N ARG A 73 25.67 21.52 -24.93
CA ARG A 73 25.77 21.34 -26.40
C ARG A 73 24.82 22.22 -27.21
N ALA A 74 24.02 23.05 -26.54
CA ALA A 74 23.14 24.03 -27.17
C ALA A 74 23.83 25.40 -27.14
N SER A 75 24.90 25.56 -27.92
CA SER A 75 25.56 26.84 -28.16
C SER A 75 26.07 26.91 -29.59
#